data_AF-A0A0V7ZW79-F1
#
_entry.id   AF-A0A0V7ZW79-F1
#
_cell.length_a   1.000
_cell.length_b   1.000
_cell.length_c   1.000
_cell.angle_alpha   90.00
_cell.angle_beta   90.00
_cell.angle_gamma   90.00
#
_symmetry.space_group_name_H-M   'P 1'
#
loop_
_entity.id
_entity.type
_entity.pdbx_description
1 polymer ?
#
loop_
_entity_poly.entity_id
_entity_poly.type
_entity_poly.pdbx_seq_one_letter_code
_entity_poly.pdbx_strand_id
1 'polypeptide(L)'
;MNAINSTFNSTDLPLYSPEDVDLEVFNSIRSPDDMQGKPVEDMKRLFHKEVVVDDETSIDIETIRVPGFIGIADGETITNFEGKTVSGHQDIIQFLDRYGLLVCTYQYNKDRYGQAVDLRHPPQSNYDIHNLMEIFIKNEGHHSGVIVPVIRESGAKAFASFNEPDDYHKGLYGENGFVAVAQHLVFPKFVTPDLQRGYTNSIICWMGLMNPFVQFSSNNFNGGDPTRVLNKTSLKELLKNCALASLGDESAVEFLNNPENKAYCSEFVYISLNTIVYPFNLKGLTSILDGDEGKAKEILEIQKQQNGRQENILSSKSLNPQLKAFNIPMPIVPPDLPPLDVLMTNNGIAVDPNSIPFPPFTLSQVLRRAFRTLLPRHQDVNDTKIIEAQVKLFGYLEPLILRQLGLDNSSLSRISQESSTEIDQKVKSVREFIAFTQSTLQQNYSSYAELDLIVDKIMTKVDELIGADDAKYFVPPRIYVDLGQNDGDGNLPQGWGFKLNTVGALIYRGALRDISVNIPPLTPKVSPENSSQGRKSQLR
;
A
#
# COMPACT_ATOMS: atom_id res chain seq x y z
N MET A 1 29.79 2.71 -4.11
CA MET A 1 29.52 1.64 -3.12
C MET A 1 28.88 0.47 -3.85
N ASN A 2 29.25 -0.76 -3.49
CA ASN A 2 29.00 -1.99 -4.23
C ASN A 2 27.56 -2.07 -4.73
N ALA A 3 27.42 -2.18 -6.06
CA ALA A 3 26.21 -2.66 -6.69
C ALA A 3 25.82 -3.96 -5.99
N ILE A 4 24.72 -3.92 -5.23
CA ILE A 4 23.96 -5.13 -4.96
C ILE A 4 23.41 -5.50 -6.33
N ASN A 5 24.23 -6.21 -7.11
CA ASN A 5 23.76 -7.11 -8.13
C ASN A 5 22.86 -8.09 -7.38
N SER A 6 21.57 -7.74 -7.27
CA SER A 6 20.52 -8.72 -7.13
C SER A 6 20.65 -9.60 -8.36
N THR A 7 21.45 -10.64 -8.22
CA THR A 7 21.38 -11.81 -9.06
C THR A 7 19.89 -12.11 -9.17
N PHE A 8 19.35 -12.02 -10.38
CA PHE A 8 18.06 -12.56 -10.76
C PHE A 8 18.10 -14.04 -10.41
N ASN A 9 17.88 -14.37 -9.13
CA ASN A 9 17.53 -15.71 -8.74
C ASN A 9 16.22 -15.96 -9.46
N SER A 10 16.25 -16.89 -10.41
CA SER A 10 15.12 -17.36 -11.19
C SER A 10 13.97 -17.72 -10.25
N THR A 11 13.15 -16.75 -9.93
CA THR A 11 11.82 -17.01 -9.41
C THR A 11 11.01 -17.45 -10.61
N ASP A 12 10.37 -18.61 -10.54
CA ASP A 12 9.41 -19.12 -11.53
C ASP A 12 8.15 -18.22 -11.68
N LEU A 13 8.25 -16.93 -11.35
CA LEU A 13 7.18 -15.94 -11.43
C LEU A 13 7.34 -15.12 -12.72
N PRO A 14 6.24 -14.74 -13.38
CA PRO A 14 6.26 -14.02 -14.65
C PRO A 14 6.55 -12.53 -14.42
N LEU A 15 7.84 -12.21 -14.26
CA LEU A 15 8.36 -10.86 -14.11
C LEU A 15 9.06 -10.44 -15.42
N TYR A 16 8.48 -9.46 -16.10
CA TYR A 16 8.89 -8.98 -17.42
C TYR A 16 9.93 -7.87 -17.30
N SER A 17 10.89 -7.81 -18.23
CA SER A 17 11.87 -6.72 -18.27
C SER A 17 11.27 -5.48 -18.95
N PRO A 18 11.91 -4.29 -18.81
CA PRO A 18 11.50 -3.09 -19.53
C PRO A 18 11.40 -3.27 -21.05
N GLU A 19 12.26 -4.11 -21.63
CA GLU A 19 12.31 -4.40 -23.07
C GLU A 19 11.16 -5.29 -23.57
N ASP A 20 10.43 -5.95 -22.66
CA ASP A 20 9.26 -6.77 -22.99
C ASP A 20 7.96 -5.97 -23.09
N VAL A 21 8.01 -4.67 -22.80
CA VAL A 21 6.87 -3.75 -22.83
C VAL A 21 6.83 -3.03 -24.19
N ASP A 22 5.69 -3.12 -24.88
CA ASP A 22 5.43 -2.33 -26.07
C ASP A 22 5.00 -0.91 -25.69
N LEU A 23 5.86 0.07 -25.98
CA LEU A 23 5.63 1.48 -25.64
C LEU A 23 4.47 2.09 -26.42
N GLU A 24 4.16 1.63 -27.64
CA GLU A 24 3.05 2.17 -28.42
C GLU A 24 1.72 1.84 -27.74
N VAL A 25 1.51 0.56 -27.43
CA VAL A 25 0.33 0.10 -26.70
C VAL A 25 0.30 0.70 -25.30
N PHE A 26 1.41 0.68 -24.56
CA PHE A 26 1.45 1.23 -23.19
C PHE A 26 1.05 2.72 -23.14
N ASN A 27 1.55 3.52 -24.09
CA ASN A 27 1.23 4.96 -24.19
C ASN A 27 -0.16 5.24 -24.79
N SER A 28 -0.70 4.32 -25.59
CA SER A 28 -2.06 4.46 -26.15
C SER A 28 -3.16 4.38 -25.09
N ILE A 29 -2.88 3.70 -23.96
CA ILE A 29 -3.82 3.49 -22.88
C ILE A 29 -3.62 4.59 -21.83
N ARG A 30 -4.65 5.41 -21.59
CA ARG A 30 -4.63 6.47 -20.57
C ARG A 30 -5.30 6.00 -19.29
N SER A 31 -4.81 6.46 -18.14
CA SER A 31 -5.55 6.28 -16.88
C SER A 31 -6.71 7.29 -16.82
N PRO A 32 -7.76 7.02 -16.02
CA PRO A 32 -8.82 7.99 -15.72
C PRO A 32 -8.30 9.33 -15.21
N ASP A 33 -7.17 9.27 -14.51
CA ASP A 33 -6.52 10.41 -13.86
C ASP A 33 -5.35 10.95 -14.71
N ASP A 34 -5.42 10.81 -16.04
CA ASP A 34 -4.40 11.33 -16.95
C ASP A 34 -4.16 12.84 -16.71
N MET A 35 -2.98 13.14 -16.16
CA MET A 35 -2.54 14.49 -15.82
C MET A 35 -1.83 15.19 -16.99
N GLN A 36 -2.02 14.71 -18.22
CA GLN A 36 -1.39 15.24 -19.43
C GLN A 36 0.14 15.06 -19.45
N GLY A 37 0.61 13.91 -18.99
CA GLY A 37 1.99 13.47 -19.14
C GLY A 37 2.42 13.35 -20.60
N LYS A 38 3.73 13.36 -20.83
CA LYS A 38 4.32 13.02 -22.13
C LYS A 38 4.27 11.49 -22.33
N PRO A 39 4.28 11.00 -23.58
CA PRO A 39 4.49 9.59 -23.84
C PRO A 39 5.79 9.08 -23.20
N VAL A 40 5.73 7.89 -22.61
CA VAL A 40 6.92 7.22 -22.08
C VAL A 40 7.83 6.82 -23.23
N GLU A 41 9.07 7.30 -23.19
CA GLU A 41 10.09 7.03 -24.21
C GLU A 41 11.01 5.87 -23.83
N ASP A 42 11.15 5.62 -22.52
CA ASP A 42 11.97 4.53 -21.98
C ASP A 42 11.31 3.98 -20.70
N MET A 43 10.89 2.72 -20.74
CA MET A 43 10.29 2.05 -19.59
C MET A 43 11.22 1.96 -18.38
N LYS A 44 12.55 1.97 -18.57
CA LYS A 44 13.51 2.01 -17.46
C LYS A 44 13.40 3.29 -16.65
N ARG A 45 12.93 4.37 -17.29
CA ARG A 45 12.80 5.70 -16.70
C ARG A 45 11.38 6.02 -16.25
N LEU A 46 10.45 5.06 -16.28
CA LEU A 46 9.06 5.28 -15.85
C LEU A 46 8.99 5.87 -14.44
N PHE A 47 9.83 5.39 -13.53
CA PHE A 47 9.89 5.85 -12.14
C PHE A 47 10.98 6.90 -11.89
N HIS A 48 11.43 7.59 -12.94
CA HIS A 48 12.31 8.74 -12.80
C HIS A 48 11.54 10.05 -12.69
N LYS A 49 12.16 11.03 -12.05
CA LYS A 49 11.68 12.41 -11.96
C LYS A 49 12.79 13.38 -12.33
N GLU A 50 12.42 14.38 -13.10
CA GLU A 50 13.28 15.51 -13.38
C GLU A 50 12.98 16.62 -12.37
N VAL A 51 14.01 17.12 -11.69
CA VAL A 51 13.95 18.27 -10.79
C VAL A 51 14.73 19.41 -11.40
N VAL A 52 14.05 20.50 -11.77
CA VAL A 52 14.68 21.70 -12.34
C VAL A 52 15.01 22.66 -11.21
N VAL A 53 16.30 22.96 -11.03
CA VAL A 53 16.80 23.76 -9.90
C VAL A 53 16.94 25.23 -10.27
N ASP A 54 17.46 25.49 -11.47
CA ASP A 54 17.67 26.80 -12.10
C ASP A 54 17.55 26.66 -13.64
N ASP A 55 17.83 27.73 -14.38
CA ASP A 55 17.66 27.76 -15.83
C ASP A 55 18.65 26.87 -16.61
N GLU A 56 19.72 26.39 -15.96
CA GLU A 56 20.78 25.59 -16.58
C GLU A 56 20.90 24.18 -16.01
N THR A 57 20.25 23.91 -14.87
CA THR A 57 20.44 22.68 -14.10
C THR A 57 19.13 21.91 -13.91
N SER A 58 19.10 20.67 -14.43
CA SER A 58 18.11 19.66 -14.08
C SER A 58 18.77 18.39 -13.52
N ILE A 59 18.09 17.77 -12.56
CA ILE A 59 18.52 16.55 -11.88
C ILE A 59 17.52 15.45 -12.24
N ASP A 60 17.99 14.38 -12.89
CA ASP A 60 17.19 13.18 -13.14
C ASP A 60 17.40 12.17 -12.02
N ILE A 61 16.32 11.70 -11.41
CA ILE A 61 16.39 10.78 -10.29
C ILE A 61 15.37 9.64 -10.38
N GLU A 62 15.84 8.42 -10.14
CA GLU A 62 14.99 7.25 -9.89
C GLU A 62 14.38 7.31 -8.48
N THR A 63 13.06 7.43 -8.40
CA THR A 63 12.35 7.59 -7.12
C THR A 63 11.73 6.29 -6.59
N ILE A 64 11.54 5.31 -7.47
CA ILE A 64 11.02 3.97 -7.15
C ILE A 64 11.80 2.94 -7.97
N ARG A 65 12.39 1.96 -7.28
CA ARG A 65 13.06 0.81 -7.91
C ARG A 65 12.13 -0.39 -8.02
N VAL A 66 11.81 -0.80 -9.24
CA VAL A 66 11.03 -2.02 -9.48
C VAL A 66 11.89 -3.12 -10.12
N PRO A 67 11.83 -4.37 -9.64
CA PRO A 67 12.57 -5.48 -10.24
C PRO A 67 12.16 -5.83 -11.68
N GLY A 68 10.94 -5.44 -12.07
CA GLY A 68 10.35 -5.69 -13.38
C GLY A 68 8.85 -5.41 -13.37
N PHE A 69 8.16 -5.87 -14.41
CA PHE A 69 6.74 -5.62 -14.63
C PHE A 69 5.92 -6.91 -14.50
N ILE A 70 4.70 -6.80 -13.97
CA ILE A 70 3.76 -7.91 -13.78
C ILE A 70 2.52 -7.58 -14.60
N GLY A 71 2.15 -8.50 -15.50
CA GLY A 71 0.97 -8.32 -16.33
C GLY A 71 -0.33 -8.53 -15.57
N ILE A 72 -1.27 -7.61 -15.74
CA ILE A 72 -2.62 -7.74 -15.18
C ILE A 72 -3.66 -7.09 -16.10
N ALA A 73 -4.86 -7.66 -16.15
CA ALA A 73 -6.01 -7.07 -16.84
C ALA A 73 -7.31 -7.59 -16.22
N ASP A 74 -8.39 -6.83 -16.33
CA ASP A 74 -9.70 -7.26 -15.83
C ASP A 74 -10.29 -8.41 -16.67
N GLY A 75 -10.02 -8.42 -17.99
CA GLY A 75 -10.43 -9.49 -18.89
C GLY A 75 -9.66 -10.79 -18.64
N GLU A 76 -10.39 -11.90 -18.46
CA GLU A 76 -9.78 -13.24 -18.27
C GLU A 76 -8.92 -13.63 -19.48
N THR A 77 -9.38 -13.26 -20.67
CA THR A 77 -8.68 -13.43 -21.95
C THR A 77 -8.62 -12.09 -22.67
N ILE A 78 -7.42 -11.70 -23.10
CA ILE A 78 -7.16 -10.47 -23.85
C ILE A 78 -6.30 -10.76 -25.08
N THR A 79 -6.19 -9.78 -25.97
CA THR A 79 -5.22 -9.82 -27.08
C THR A 79 -4.04 -8.92 -26.71
N ASN A 80 -2.82 -9.45 -26.76
CA ASN A 80 -1.61 -8.65 -26.57
C ASN A 80 -1.20 -7.90 -27.84
N PHE A 81 -0.18 -7.04 -27.75
CA PHE A 81 0.32 -6.26 -28.88
C PHE A 81 0.85 -7.11 -30.05
N GLU A 82 1.26 -8.36 -29.78
CA GLU A 82 1.67 -9.31 -30.83
C GLU A 82 0.48 -9.98 -31.55
N GLY A 83 -0.75 -9.60 -31.21
CA GLY A 83 -1.98 -10.18 -31.77
C GLY A 83 -2.31 -11.57 -31.21
N LYS A 84 -1.62 -12.03 -30.15
CA LYS A 84 -1.86 -13.32 -29.50
C LYS A 84 -2.92 -13.18 -28.42
N THR A 85 -3.77 -14.20 -28.33
CA THR A 85 -4.70 -14.37 -27.21
C THR A 85 -3.94 -14.87 -25.98
N VAL A 86 -3.95 -14.09 -24.90
CA VAL A 86 -3.27 -14.39 -23.63
C VAL A 86 -4.24 -14.24 -22.45
N SER A 87 -3.93 -14.87 -21.32
CA SER A 87 -4.71 -14.65 -20.10
C SER A 87 -4.34 -13.32 -19.44
N GLY A 88 -5.34 -12.52 -19.09
CA GLY A 88 -5.13 -11.28 -18.32
C GLY A 88 -4.86 -11.52 -16.83
N HIS A 89 -5.17 -12.70 -16.30
CA HIS A 89 -5.11 -13.01 -14.87
C HIS A 89 -3.93 -13.92 -14.51
N GLN A 90 -3.44 -14.71 -15.47
CA GLN A 90 -2.47 -15.78 -15.21
C GLN A 90 -1.19 -15.30 -14.51
N ASP A 91 -0.69 -14.12 -14.87
CA ASP A 91 0.56 -13.62 -14.29
C ASP A 91 0.36 -13.29 -12.82
N ILE A 92 -0.63 -12.46 -12.48
CA ILE A 92 -0.93 -12.08 -11.10
C ILE A 92 -1.34 -13.26 -10.21
N ILE A 93 -2.05 -14.27 -10.75
CA ILE A 93 -2.45 -15.47 -9.99
C ILE A 93 -1.23 -16.20 -9.43
N GLN A 94 -0.13 -16.29 -10.18
CA GLN A 94 1.09 -16.98 -9.72
C GLN A 94 1.72 -16.29 -8.51
N PHE A 95 1.67 -14.95 -8.47
CA PHE A 95 2.11 -14.19 -7.30
C PHE A 95 1.16 -14.40 -6.12
N LEU A 96 -0.16 -14.44 -6.33
CA LEU A 96 -1.15 -14.66 -5.27
C LEU A 96 -1.13 -16.10 -4.72
N ASP A 97 -0.86 -17.09 -5.55
CA ASP A 97 -0.65 -18.48 -5.12
C ASP A 97 0.57 -18.58 -4.20
N ARG A 98 1.66 -17.86 -4.53
CA ARG A 98 2.89 -17.86 -3.74
C ARG A 98 2.81 -17.02 -2.47
N TYR A 99 2.24 -15.82 -2.55
CA TYR A 99 2.33 -14.81 -1.48
C TYR A 99 1.03 -14.60 -0.72
N GLY A 100 -0.09 -15.15 -1.18
CA GLY A 100 -1.41 -15.03 -0.55
C GLY A 100 -2.14 -13.73 -0.88
N LEU A 101 -1.46 -12.60 -0.82
CA LEU A 101 -1.98 -11.28 -1.20
C LEU A 101 -0.83 -10.39 -1.66
N LEU A 102 -1.16 -9.30 -2.36
CA LEU A 102 -0.22 -8.24 -2.73
C LEU A 102 -0.76 -6.89 -2.31
N VAL A 103 0.04 -6.13 -1.56
CA VAL A 103 -0.23 -4.72 -1.29
C VAL A 103 0.17 -3.93 -2.54
N CYS A 104 -0.67 -3.01 -2.99
CA CYS A 104 -0.46 -2.28 -4.23
C CYS A 104 -0.60 -0.78 -3.98
N THR A 105 0.41 0.00 -4.39
CA THR A 105 0.35 1.47 -4.39
C THR A 105 0.24 1.97 -5.82
N TYR A 106 -0.88 2.60 -6.18
CA TYR A 106 -1.12 3.18 -7.49
C TYR A 106 -0.29 4.47 -7.66
N GLN A 107 0.27 4.65 -8.85
CA GLN A 107 1.28 5.67 -9.13
C GLN A 107 0.84 6.60 -10.26
N TYR A 108 1.02 7.91 -10.09
CA TYR A 108 0.86 8.87 -11.18
C TYR A 108 2.07 8.94 -12.13
N ASN A 109 3.10 8.11 -11.95
CA ASN A 109 4.33 8.16 -12.74
C ASN A 109 4.11 8.12 -14.25
N LYS A 110 3.15 7.31 -14.71
CA LYS A 110 2.75 7.29 -16.12
C LYS A 110 1.99 8.55 -16.51
N ASP A 111 0.97 8.91 -15.73
CA ASP A 111 0.06 10.02 -16.01
C ASP A 111 0.75 11.39 -15.96
N ARG A 112 1.90 11.47 -15.29
CA ARG A 112 2.76 12.66 -15.14
C ARG A 112 4.13 12.49 -15.77
N TYR A 113 4.32 11.48 -16.62
CA TYR A 113 5.63 11.21 -17.19
C TYR A 113 6.18 12.44 -17.93
N GLY A 114 7.45 12.77 -17.69
CA GLY A 114 8.11 13.93 -18.29
C GLY A 114 7.62 15.31 -17.80
N GLN A 115 6.79 15.36 -16.75
CA GLN A 115 6.54 16.58 -15.97
C GLN A 115 7.63 16.74 -14.91
N ALA A 116 8.33 17.87 -14.95
CA ALA A 116 9.40 18.17 -14.02
C ALA A 116 8.87 18.82 -12.73
N VAL A 117 9.60 18.62 -11.63
CA VAL A 117 9.45 19.42 -10.41
C VAL A 117 10.26 20.69 -10.59
N ASP A 118 9.58 21.79 -10.90
CA ASP A 118 10.23 23.09 -11.10
C ASP A 118 10.41 23.83 -9.78
N LEU A 119 11.66 23.96 -9.33
CA LEU A 119 12.03 24.66 -8.10
C LEU A 119 12.53 26.09 -8.37
N ARG A 120 12.49 26.60 -9.61
CA ARG A 120 12.96 27.97 -9.93
C ARG A 120 12.12 29.04 -9.24
N HIS A 121 10.85 28.74 -9.00
CA HIS A 121 9.90 29.64 -8.37
C HIS A 121 9.16 28.95 -7.23
N PRO A 122 8.84 29.68 -6.14
CA PRO A 122 7.97 29.14 -5.12
C PRO A 122 6.58 28.83 -5.70
N PRO A 123 5.86 27.84 -5.15
CA PRO A 123 4.49 27.54 -5.58
C PRO A 123 3.62 28.80 -5.45
N GLN A 124 2.88 29.15 -6.51
CA GLN A 124 2.12 30.40 -6.59
C GLN A 124 0.64 30.22 -6.24
N SER A 125 0.17 28.98 -6.16
CA SER A 125 -1.22 28.63 -5.90
C SER A 125 -1.35 27.43 -4.94
N ASN A 126 -2.53 27.26 -4.34
CA ASN A 126 -2.85 26.06 -3.57
C ASN A 126 -2.74 24.78 -4.43
N TYR A 127 -3.00 24.90 -5.73
CA TYR A 127 -2.81 23.81 -6.68
C TYR A 127 -1.33 23.42 -6.76
N ASP A 128 -0.41 24.38 -6.90
CA ASP A 128 1.03 24.11 -6.96
C ASP A 128 1.55 23.47 -5.67
N ILE A 129 1.06 23.93 -4.51
CA ILE A 129 1.41 23.35 -3.21
C ILE A 129 0.92 21.90 -3.11
N HIS A 130 -0.33 21.65 -3.51
CA HIS A 130 -0.88 20.29 -3.54
C HIS A 130 -0.11 19.40 -4.51
N ASN A 131 0.22 19.92 -5.68
CA ASN A 131 0.98 19.22 -6.70
C ASN A 131 2.38 18.82 -6.20
N LEU A 132 3.05 19.74 -5.50
CA LEU A 132 4.34 19.48 -4.86
C LEU A 132 4.21 18.41 -3.77
N MET A 133 3.13 18.40 -3.00
CA MET A 133 2.86 17.35 -2.02
C MET A 133 2.67 15.98 -2.67
N GLU A 134 1.89 15.88 -3.75
CA GLU A 134 1.68 14.64 -4.49
C GLU A 134 3.01 14.07 -5.00
N ILE A 135 3.87 14.92 -5.57
CA ILE A 135 5.14 14.46 -6.14
C ILE A 135 6.16 14.19 -5.03
N PHE A 136 6.27 15.06 -4.03
CA PHE A 136 7.33 15.01 -3.03
C PHE A 136 6.99 14.15 -1.80
N ILE A 137 5.86 14.44 -1.17
CA ILE A 137 5.45 13.76 0.07
C ILE A 137 4.83 12.40 -0.22
N LYS A 138 4.07 12.28 -1.31
CA LYS A 138 3.47 11.00 -1.68
C LYS A 138 4.30 10.21 -2.69
N ASN A 139 5.41 10.75 -3.21
CA ASN A 139 6.21 10.11 -4.27
C ASN A 139 5.32 9.61 -5.42
N GLU A 140 4.29 10.39 -5.76
CA GLU A 140 3.24 10.09 -6.74
C GLU A 140 2.36 8.88 -6.44
N GLY A 141 2.51 8.28 -5.26
CA GLY A 141 1.60 7.27 -4.72
C GLY A 141 0.29 7.90 -4.27
N HIS A 142 -0.77 7.76 -5.05
CA HIS A 142 -2.04 8.44 -4.79
C HIS A 142 -3.11 7.54 -4.19
N HIS A 143 -3.00 6.22 -4.35
CA HIS A 143 -3.95 5.26 -3.79
C HIS A 143 -3.27 3.98 -3.32
N SER A 144 -3.90 3.25 -2.40
CA SER A 144 -3.42 1.95 -1.95
C SER A 144 -4.56 0.94 -1.84
N GLY A 145 -4.30 -0.26 -2.34
CA GLY A 145 -5.21 -1.40 -2.25
C GLY A 145 -4.48 -2.71 -2.00
N VAL A 146 -5.24 -3.80 -1.89
CA VAL A 146 -4.70 -5.15 -1.77
C VAL A 146 -5.35 -6.04 -2.81
N ILE A 147 -4.53 -6.68 -3.64
CA ILE A 147 -4.99 -7.70 -4.56
C ILE A 147 -4.99 -9.05 -3.83
N VAL A 148 -6.11 -9.75 -3.93
CA VAL A 148 -6.38 -11.03 -3.26
C VAL A 148 -6.86 -12.09 -4.26
N PRO A 149 -6.63 -13.38 -3.98
CA PRO A 149 -7.12 -14.46 -4.81
C PRO A 149 -8.65 -14.57 -4.74
N VAL A 150 -9.29 -14.82 -5.88
CA VAL A 150 -10.72 -15.11 -5.96
C VAL A 150 -11.01 -16.35 -6.76
N ILE A 151 -12.21 -16.89 -6.57
CA ILE A 151 -12.72 -18.03 -7.32
C ILE A 151 -14.00 -17.58 -8.03
N ARG A 152 -13.96 -17.48 -9.36
CA ARG A 152 -15.13 -17.14 -10.18
C ARG A 152 -16.18 -18.24 -10.08
N GLU A 153 -17.42 -17.93 -10.48
CA GLU A 153 -18.52 -18.91 -10.52
C GLU A 153 -18.18 -20.16 -11.34
N SER A 154 -17.39 -20.01 -12.41
CA SER A 154 -16.87 -21.12 -13.22
C SER A 154 -15.87 -22.03 -12.51
N GLY A 155 -15.40 -21.66 -11.31
CA GLY A 155 -14.30 -22.29 -10.59
C GLY A 155 -12.91 -21.81 -11.02
N ALA A 156 -12.82 -20.91 -12.00
CA ALA A 156 -11.55 -20.33 -12.42
C ALA A 156 -10.92 -19.47 -11.31
N LYS A 157 -9.61 -19.65 -11.10
CA LYS A 157 -8.82 -18.73 -10.27
C LYS A 157 -8.76 -17.38 -10.97
N ALA A 158 -8.91 -16.33 -10.19
CA ALA A 158 -8.71 -14.95 -10.64
C ALA A 158 -8.18 -14.13 -9.47
N PHE A 159 -8.28 -12.82 -9.59
CA PHE A 159 -7.99 -11.88 -8.53
C PHE A 159 -9.17 -10.93 -8.31
N ALA A 160 -9.15 -10.25 -7.18
CA ALA A 160 -9.95 -9.07 -6.89
C ALA A 160 -9.10 -8.11 -6.07
N SER A 161 -9.56 -6.88 -5.96
CA SER A 161 -8.96 -5.86 -5.13
C SER A 161 -9.85 -5.56 -3.93
N PHE A 162 -9.23 -5.36 -2.78
CA PHE A 162 -9.80 -4.57 -1.70
C PHE A 162 -9.22 -3.17 -1.76
N ASN A 163 -10.09 -2.18 -1.56
CA ASN A 163 -9.78 -0.76 -1.65
C ASN A 163 -9.27 -0.34 -3.05
N GLU A 164 -10.20 -0.26 -4.01
CA GLU A 164 -9.97 0.24 -5.37
C GLU A 164 -9.69 1.75 -5.39
N PRO A 165 -8.93 2.27 -6.38
CA PRO A 165 -8.79 3.72 -6.54
C PRO A 165 -10.18 4.25 -6.86
N ASP A 166 -10.77 4.88 -5.86
CA ASP A 166 -12.06 5.56 -5.78
C ASP A 166 -13.07 5.20 -6.90
N ASP A 167 -14.15 4.52 -6.52
CA ASP A 167 -15.41 4.34 -7.29
C ASP A 167 -15.44 3.66 -8.69
N TYR A 168 -14.32 3.34 -9.36
CA TYR A 168 -14.37 3.00 -10.80
C TYR A 168 -14.34 1.52 -11.26
N HIS A 169 -14.07 0.48 -10.42
CA HIS A 169 -13.51 -0.77 -11.00
C HIS A 169 -14.11 -2.14 -10.69
N LYS A 170 -15.33 -2.21 -10.19
CA LYS A 170 -16.08 -3.48 -10.04
C LYS A 170 -15.29 -4.57 -9.27
N GLY A 171 -14.48 -4.17 -8.29
CA GLY A 171 -13.68 -5.05 -7.43
C GLY A 171 -12.51 -5.77 -8.13
N LEU A 172 -11.97 -5.25 -9.23
CA LEU A 172 -10.85 -5.81 -9.99
C LEU A 172 -9.65 -4.85 -10.05
N TYR A 173 -8.79 -4.95 -11.06
CA TYR A 173 -7.56 -4.14 -11.17
C TYR A 173 -7.92 -2.74 -11.61
N GLY A 174 -8.91 -2.67 -12.49
CA GLY A 174 -9.50 -1.45 -12.96
C GLY A 174 -9.13 -1.07 -14.37
N GLU A 175 -9.01 0.23 -14.64
CA GLU A 175 -8.65 0.68 -15.96
C GLU A 175 -7.26 0.17 -16.33
N ASN A 176 -7.13 -0.28 -17.58
CA ASN A 176 -5.87 -0.74 -18.15
C ASN A 176 -4.77 0.34 -18.12
N GLY A 177 -5.14 1.61 -17.92
CA GLY A 177 -4.21 2.74 -17.89
C GLY A 177 -3.38 2.82 -16.62
N PHE A 178 -3.86 2.29 -15.50
CA PHE A 178 -3.21 2.43 -14.21
C PHE A 178 -1.85 1.71 -14.15
N VAL A 179 -0.98 2.23 -13.29
CA VAL A 179 0.27 1.59 -12.90
C VAL A 179 0.28 1.50 -11.39
N ALA A 180 0.63 0.33 -10.84
CA ALA A 180 0.74 0.15 -9.40
C ALA A 180 2.03 -0.59 -9.04
N VAL A 181 2.68 -0.22 -7.95
CA VAL A 181 3.83 -0.94 -7.42
C VAL A 181 3.34 -1.94 -6.39
N ALA A 182 3.66 -3.21 -6.59
CA ALA A 182 3.22 -4.29 -5.72
C ALA A 182 4.29 -4.68 -4.71
N GLN A 183 3.87 -4.92 -3.46
CA GLN A 183 4.68 -5.45 -2.38
C GLN A 183 4.06 -6.73 -1.81
N HIS A 184 4.92 -7.60 -1.30
CA HIS A 184 4.50 -8.77 -0.53
C HIS A 184 5.03 -8.73 0.90
N LEU A 185 4.37 -9.48 1.77
CA LEU A 185 4.77 -9.67 3.17
C LEU A 185 5.95 -10.65 3.25
N VAL A 186 6.96 -10.28 4.04
CA VAL A 186 8.13 -11.10 4.36
C VAL A 186 8.15 -11.33 5.86
N PHE A 187 7.77 -12.53 6.28
CA PHE A 187 7.78 -12.93 7.69
C PHE A 187 9.18 -13.40 8.13
N PRO A 188 9.48 -13.37 9.44
CA PRO A 188 10.65 -13.99 10.01
C PRO A 188 10.78 -15.47 9.62
N LYS A 189 12.02 -15.96 9.51
CA LYS A 189 12.32 -17.31 8.99
C LYS A 189 11.63 -18.46 9.74
N PHE A 190 11.29 -18.28 11.02
CA PHE A 190 10.60 -19.30 11.82
C PHE A 190 9.09 -19.37 11.55
N VAL A 191 8.51 -18.36 10.89
CA VAL A 191 7.13 -18.39 10.41
C VAL A 191 7.11 -19.22 9.14
N THR A 192 6.68 -20.47 9.24
CA THR A 192 6.64 -21.42 8.11
C THR A 192 5.69 -20.95 7.01
N PRO A 193 5.85 -21.42 5.75
CA PRO A 193 4.95 -21.04 4.65
C PRO A 193 3.46 -21.24 4.97
N ASP A 194 3.09 -22.30 5.68
CA ASP A 194 1.70 -22.56 6.10
C ASP A 194 1.21 -21.51 7.11
N LEU A 195 2.06 -21.10 8.07
CA LEU A 195 1.73 -20.02 9.00
C LEU A 195 1.62 -18.68 8.28
N GLN A 196 2.54 -18.38 7.35
CA GLN A 196 2.48 -17.18 6.51
C GLN A 196 1.16 -17.15 5.74
N ARG A 197 0.77 -18.27 5.12
CA ARG A 197 -0.52 -18.39 4.44
C ARG A 197 -1.68 -18.18 5.41
N GLY A 198 -1.64 -18.78 6.60
CA GLY A 198 -2.62 -18.57 7.65
C GLY A 198 -2.80 -17.09 8.02
N TYR A 199 -1.71 -16.36 8.19
CA TYR A 199 -1.75 -14.92 8.46
C TYR A 199 -2.31 -14.12 7.29
N THR A 200 -1.91 -14.39 6.05
CA THR A 200 -2.48 -13.71 4.87
C THR A 200 -3.98 -14.01 4.68
N ASN A 201 -4.41 -15.26 4.92
CA ASN A 201 -5.82 -15.62 4.93
C ASN A 201 -6.60 -14.87 6.02
N SER A 202 -6.01 -14.73 7.20
CA SER A 202 -6.58 -13.94 8.29
C SER A 202 -6.74 -12.47 7.91
N ILE A 203 -5.74 -11.87 7.26
CA ILE A 203 -5.83 -10.50 6.74
C ILE A 203 -6.98 -10.39 5.75
N ILE A 204 -7.09 -11.31 4.79
CA ILE A 204 -8.20 -11.33 3.80
C ILE A 204 -9.57 -11.41 4.50
N CYS A 205 -9.71 -12.27 5.52
CA CYS A 205 -10.95 -12.35 6.29
C CYS A 205 -11.30 -11.04 6.99
N TRP A 206 -10.33 -10.39 7.64
CA TRP A 206 -10.55 -9.08 8.25
C TRP A 206 -10.90 -8.02 7.21
N MET A 207 -10.21 -7.98 6.07
CA MET A 207 -10.56 -7.07 4.98
C MET A 207 -11.99 -7.30 4.50
N GLY A 208 -12.41 -8.55 4.30
CA GLY A 208 -13.78 -8.91 3.95
C GLY A 208 -14.80 -8.48 5.00
N LEU A 209 -14.49 -8.61 6.28
CA LEU A 209 -15.35 -8.20 7.40
C LEU A 209 -15.46 -6.66 7.50
N MET A 210 -14.36 -5.94 7.34
CA MET A 210 -14.29 -4.48 7.53
C MET A 210 -14.80 -3.69 6.32
N ASN A 211 -14.57 -4.18 5.11
CA ASN A 211 -14.86 -3.51 3.84
C ASN A 211 -16.31 -2.98 3.69
N PRO A 212 -17.36 -3.61 4.24
CA PRO A 212 -18.72 -3.07 4.20
C PRO A 212 -19.00 -1.89 5.14
N PHE A 213 -18.17 -1.67 6.16
CA PHE A 213 -18.47 -0.74 7.25
C PHE A 213 -17.50 0.43 7.35
N VAL A 214 -16.24 0.23 6.95
CA VAL A 214 -15.25 1.31 6.93
C VAL A 214 -15.60 2.28 5.81
N GLN A 215 -15.93 3.52 6.18
CA GLN A 215 -16.14 4.60 5.22
C GLN A 215 -14.83 5.33 4.94
N PHE A 216 -14.63 5.69 3.67
CA PHE A 216 -13.54 6.56 3.24
C PHE A 216 -13.94 8.03 3.36
N SER A 217 -13.05 8.88 3.83
CA SER A 217 -13.28 10.32 3.86
C SER A 217 -13.27 10.88 2.43
N SER A 218 -14.28 11.70 2.08
CA SER A 218 -14.37 12.34 0.75
C SER A 218 -13.31 13.43 0.53
N ASN A 219 -12.55 13.80 1.57
CA ASN A 219 -11.53 14.83 1.54
C ASN A 219 -10.13 14.20 1.55
N ASN A 220 -9.65 13.92 0.33
CA ASN A 220 -8.31 13.96 -0.26
C ASN A 220 -6.99 14.08 0.55
N PHE A 221 -6.92 13.74 1.84
CA PHE A 221 -5.64 13.76 2.55
C PHE A 221 -5.55 12.59 3.51
N ASN A 222 -5.10 11.44 3.02
CA ASN A 222 -4.20 10.70 3.87
C ASN A 222 -2.87 10.23 3.29
N GLY A 223 -2.24 11.20 2.60
CA GLY A 223 -0.86 11.56 2.91
C GLY A 223 -0.78 12.79 3.82
N GLY A 224 -1.79 13.02 4.69
CA GLY A 224 -1.85 14.23 5.50
C GLY A 224 -3.02 14.41 6.49
N ASP A 225 -3.59 13.35 7.07
CA ASP A 225 -4.42 13.40 8.28
C ASP A 225 -3.89 12.35 9.28
N PRO A 226 -3.95 12.57 10.59
CA PRO A 226 -3.33 11.60 11.49
C PRO A 226 -4.12 10.28 11.57
N THR A 227 -3.43 9.13 11.55
CA THR A 227 -4.08 7.82 11.71
C THR A 227 -4.52 7.59 13.15
N ARG A 228 -5.69 6.97 13.36
CA ARG A 228 -6.18 6.65 14.72
C ARG A 228 -5.69 5.30 15.24
N VAL A 229 -5.28 4.40 14.36
CA VAL A 229 -4.82 3.07 14.76
C VAL A 229 -3.31 3.09 14.96
N LEU A 230 -2.89 3.40 16.19
CA LEU A 230 -1.47 3.59 16.51
C LEU A 230 -0.87 2.44 17.30
N ASN A 231 -1.72 1.69 17.99
CA ASN A 231 -1.32 0.67 18.94
C ASN A 231 -2.36 -0.45 19.01
N LYS A 232 -2.06 -1.47 19.82
CA LYS A 232 -2.90 -2.67 19.94
C LYS A 232 -4.27 -2.36 20.53
N THR A 233 -4.38 -1.36 21.41
CA THR A 233 -5.65 -0.92 22.02
C THR A 233 -6.57 -0.30 20.98
N SER A 234 -6.10 0.72 20.25
CA SER A 234 -6.87 1.37 19.18
C SER A 234 -7.24 0.38 18.06
N LEU A 235 -6.33 -0.55 17.74
CA LEU A 235 -6.62 -1.62 16.78
C LEU A 235 -7.75 -2.52 17.30
N LYS A 236 -7.67 -2.98 18.55
CA LYS A 236 -8.72 -3.84 19.14
C LYS A 236 -10.08 -3.15 19.12
N GLU A 237 -10.15 -1.88 19.48
CA GLU A 237 -11.39 -1.11 19.50
C GLU A 237 -12.02 -1.02 18.11
N LEU A 238 -11.24 -0.67 17.08
CA LEU A 238 -11.74 -0.60 15.72
C LEU A 238 -12.22 -1.98 15.22
N LEU A 239 -11.42 -3.03 15.42
CA LEU A 239 -11.77 -4.39 14.99
C LEU A 239 -13.00 -4.94 15.73
N LYS A 240 -13.14 -4.62 17.02
CA LYS A 240 -14.32 -4.97 17.82
C LYS A 240 -15.58 -4.31 17.25
N ASN A 241 -15.51 -3.03 16.91
CA ASN A 241 -16.66 -2.35 16.30
C ASN A 241 -16.98 -2.90 14.90
N CYS A 242 -15.97 -3.24 14.09
CA CYS A 242 -16.22 -3.92 12.81
C CYS A 242 -16.90 -5.30 13.01
N ALA A 243 -16.44 -6.06 14.00
CA ALA A 243 -17.03 -7.35 14.36
C ALA A 243 -18.48 -7.21 14.85
N LEU A 244 -18.77 -6.26 15.74
CA LEU A 244 -20.13 -6.00 16.24
C LEU A 244 -21.06 -5.45 15.15
N ALA A 245 -20.57 -4.56 14.28
CA ALA A 245 -21.32 -4.07 13.13
C ALA A 245 -21.71 -5.21 12.17
N SER A 246 -20.83 -6.20 11.99
CA SER A 246 -21.15 -7.42 11.23
C SER A 246 -22.23 -8.29 11.87
N LEU A 247 -22.53 -8.08 13.15
CA LEU A 247 -23.64 -8.76 13.85
C LEU A 247 -24.90 -7.87 13.93
N GLY A 248 -24.89 -6.70 13.28
CA GLY A 248 -26.02 -5.77 13.27
C GLY A 248 -26.08 -4.81 14.47
N ASP A 249 -24.99 -4.64 15.22
CA ASP A 249 -24.93 -3.67 16.33
C ASP A 249 -24.93 -2.23 15.80
N GLU A 250 -26.01 -1.49 16.08
CA GLU A 250 -26.19 -0.11 15.60
C GLU A 250 -25.18 0.87 16.23
N SER A 251 -24.78 0.66 17.49
CA SER A 251 -23.80 1.52 18.16
C SER A 251 -22.41 1.38 17.54
N ALA A 252 -22.07 0.17 17.11
CA ALA A 252 -20.82 -0.08 16.40
C ALA A 252 -20.84 0.55 14.99
N VAL A 253 -21.99 0.54 14.31
CA VAL A 253 -22.16 1.23 13.02
C VAL A 253 -22.06 2.74 13.20
N GLU A 254 -22.66 3.32 14.25
CA GLU A 254 -22.53 4.74 14.57
C GLU A 254 -21.07 5.13 14.86
N PHE A 255 -20.37 4.33 15.68
CA PHE A 255 -18.94 4.51 15.93
C PHE A 255 -18.13 4.57 14.64
N LEU A 256 -18.34 3.64 13.69
CA LEU A 256 -17.60 3.59 12.43
C LEU A 256 -17.96 4.73 11.46
N ASN A 257 -19.15 5.32 11.60
CA ASN A 257 -19.59 6.45 10.79
C ASN A 257 -19.06 7.80 11.30
N ASN A 258 -18.57 7.86 12.54
CA ASN A 258 -17.98 9.08 13.08
C ASN A 258 -16.79 9.53 12.21
N PRO A 259 -16.70 10.81 11.82
CA PRO A 259 -15.65 11.30 10.93
C PRO A 259 -14.22 10.96 11.38
N GLU A 260 -13.99 10.87 12.69
CA GLU A 260 -12.70 10.52 13.28
C GLU A 260 -12.32 9.04 13.16
N ASN A 261 -13.29 8.15 12.93
CA ASN A 261 -13.09 6.70 12.81
C ASN A 261 -13.15 6.24 11.35
N LYS A 262 -13.33 7.18 10.41
CA LYS A 262 -13.19 6.92 8.99
C LYS A 262 -11.72 6.67 8.68
N ALA A 263 -11.45 5.69 7.83
CA ALA A 263 -10.09 5.39 7.39
C ALA A 263 -9.90 5.90 5.97
N TYR A 264 -8.69 6.30 5.62
CA TYR A 264 -8.30 6.49 4.21
C TYR A 264 -7.89 5.15 3.57
N CYS A 265 -7.68 5.12 2.25
CA CYS A 265 -7.42 3.88 1.53
C CYS A 265 -6.17 3.13 2.02
N SER A 266 -5.07 3.85 2.16
CA SER A 266 -3.82 3.33 2.73
C SER A 266 -3.97 2.98 4.20
N GLU A 267 -4.74 3.73 4.99
CA GLU A 267 -4.99 3.39 6.40
C GLU A 267 -5.78 2.08 6.54
N PHE A 268 -6.78 1.85 5.69
CA PHE A 268 -7.52 0.58 5.67
C PHE A 268 -6.60 -0.61 5.38
N VAL A 269 -5.68 -0.48 4.42
CA VAL A 269 -4.66 -1.52 4.17
C VAL A 269 -3.79 -1.72 5.42
N TYR A 270 -3.33 -0.63 6.03
CA TYR A 270 -2.46 -0.66 7.21
C TYR A 270 -3.12 -1.32 8.42
N ILE A 271 -4.38 -0.99 8.70
CA ILE A 271 -5.20 -1.63 9.75
C ILE A 271 -5.26 -3.12 9.48
N SER A 272 -5.59 -3.49 8.24
CA SER A 272 -5.74 -4.88 7.81
C SER A 272 -4.46 -5.69 8.00
N LEU A 273 -3.30 -5.15 7.62
CA LEU A 273 -2.01 -5.83 7.80
C LEU A 273 -1.65 -6.04 9.28
N ASN A 274 -2.11 -5.15 10.17
CA ASN A 274 -1.88 -5.26 11.60
C ASN A 274 -2.79 -6.28 12.32
N THR A 275 -3.86 -6.76 11.66
CA THR A 275 -4.83 -7.71 12.26
C THR A 275 -4.26 -9.07 12.66
N ILE A 276 -3.03 -9.40 12.25
CA ILE A 276 -2.37 -10.69 12.53
C ILE A 276 -2.07 -10.93 14.02
N VAL A 277 -2.20 -9.91 14.88
CA VAL A 277 -2.22 -10.07 16.36
C VAL A 277 -3.58 -10.53 16.89
N TYR A 278 -4.58 -10.59 16.03
CA TYR A 278 -5.90 -11.14 16.28
C TYR A 278 -6.33 -12.04 15.11
N PRO A 279 -5.76 -13.25 14.98
CA PRO A 279 -6.12 -14.16 13.91
C PRO A 279 -7.63 -14.33 13.76
N PHE A 280 -8.14 -14.36 12.52
CA PHE A 280 -9.56 -14.56 12.22
C PHE A 280 -9.97 -16.04 12.42
N ASN A 281 -9.79 -16.52 13.65
CA ASN A 281 -10.23 -17.83 14.12
C ASN A 281 -10.99 -17.64 15.43
N LEU A 282 -11.55 -18.72 15.98
CA LEU A 282 -12.39 -18.65 17.17
C LEU A 282 -11.68 -17.94 18.33
N LYS A 283 -10.41 -18.29 18.61
CA LYS A 283 -9.66 -17.71 19.73
C LYS A 283 -9.41 -16.21 19.55
N GLY A 284 -8.98 -15.79 18.36
CA GLY A 284 -8.72 -14.37 18.07
C GLY A 284 -9.99 -13.52 18.11
N LEU A 285 -11.08 -13.99 17.50
CA LEU A 285 -12.37 -13.30 17.53
C LEU A 285 -12.95 -13.19 18.95
N THR A 286 -12.90 -14.27 19.74
CA THR A 286 -13.32 -14.25 21.15
C THR A 286 -12.49 -13.25 21.95
N SER A 287 -11.18 -13.14 21.71
CA SER A 287 -10.33 -12.15 22.38
C SER A 287 -10.68 -10.70 22.02
N ILE A 288 -11.10 -10.43 20.78
CA ILE A 288 -11.55 -9.09 20.35
C ILE A 288 -12.90 -8.74 21.00
N LEU A 289 -13.80 -9.72 21.08
CA LEU A 289 -15.16 -9.57 21.60
C LEU A 289 -15.23 -9.76 23.14
N ASP A 290 -14.16 -9.40 23.84
CA ASP A 290 -14.07 -9.41 25.31
C ASP A 290 -14.49 -10.73 25.97
N GLY A 291 -14.20 -11.86 25.31
CA GLY A 291 -14.49 -13.20 25.81
C GLY A 291 -15.80 -13.81 25.31
N ASP A 292 -16.57 -13.10 24.46
CA ASP A 292 -17.83 -13.61 23.92
C ASP A 292 -17.61 -14.63 22.79
N GLU A 293 -17.51 -15.91 23.15
CA GLU A 293 -17.37 -17.02 22.20
C GLU A 293 -18.62 -17.22 21.33
N GLY A 294 -19.80 -16.84 21.81
CA GLY A 294 -21.06 -16.96 21.07
C GLY A 294 -21.05 -16.08 19.82
N LYS A 295 -20.78 -14.79 20.01
CA LYS A 295 -20.63 -13.82 18.92
C LYS A 295 -19.50 -14.19 17.96
N ALA A 296 -18.38 -14.70 18.49
CA ALA A 296 -17.27 -15.17 17.66
C ALA A 296 -17.69 -16.31 16.72
N LYS A 297 -18.51 -17.27 17.19
CA LYS A 297 -19.07 -18.34 16.36
C LYS A 297 -20.03 -17.83 15.30
N GLU A 298 -20.84 -16.82 15.62
CA GLU A 298 -21.75 -16.19 14.65
C GLU A 298 -20.96 -15.52 13.51
N ILE A 299 -19.86 -14.83 13.81
CA ILE A 299 -18.98 -14.25 12.78
C ILE A 299 -18.34 -15.33 11.90
N LEU A 300 -17.91 -16.45 12.49
CA LEU A 300 -17.42 -17.59 11.70
C LEU A 300 -18.51 -18.25 10.85
N GLU A 301 -19.79 -18.13 11.24
CA GLU A 301 -20.91 -18.58 10.42
C GLU A 301 -21.13 -17.64 9.23
N ILE A 302 -20.97 -16.32 9.41
CA ILE A 302 -20.96 -15.35 8.29
C ILE A 302 -19.86 -15.71 7.28
N GLN A 303 -18.66 -16.08 7.74
CA GLN A 303 -17.58 -16.58 6.88
C GLN A 303 -18.03 -17.83 6.08
N LYS A 304 -18.71 -18.78 6.72
CA LYS A 304 -19.22 -19.97 6.02
C LYS A 304 -20.29 -19.63 4.99
N GLN A 305 -21.21 -18.72 5.33
CA GLN A 305 -22.23 -18.22 4.41
C GLN A 305 -21.58 -17.56 3.19
N GLN A 306 -20.63 -16.65 3.41
CA GLN A 306 -19.88 -15.98 2.34
C GLN A 306 -19.20 -16.99 1.41
N ASN A 307 -18.48 -17.97 1.97
CA ASN A 307 -17.81 -19.01 1.19
C ASN A 307 -18.79 -19.99 0.51
N GLY A 308 -19.96 -20.20 1.10
CA GLY A 308 -21.06 -20.98 0.55
C GLY A 308 -21.90 -20.23 -0.49
N ARG A 309 -21.49 -19.00 -0.87
CA ARG A 309 -22.24 -18.10 -1.76
C ARG A 309 -23.67 -17.83 -1.29
N GLN A 310 -23.86 -17.74 0.02
CA GLN A 310 -25.13 -17.40 0.66
C GLN A 310 -25.13 -15.92 1.04
N GLU A 311 -26.24 -15.26 0.77
CA GLU A 311 -26.43 -13.86 1.13
C GLU A 311 -26.24 -13.66 2.63
N ASN A 312 -25.45 -12.65 2.98
CA ASN A 312 -25.14 -12.29 4.34
C ASN A 312 -24.98 -10.76 4.45
N ILE A 313 -24.74 -10.26 5.66
CA ILE A 313 -24.57 -8.82 5.91
C ILE A 313 -23.38 -8.23 5.15
N LEU A 314 -22.29 -8.97 4.94
CA LEU A 314 -21.10 -8.46 4.26
C LEU A 314 -21.39 -8.25 2.77
N SER A 315 -22.01 -9.23 2.11
CA SER A 315 -22.40 -9.12 0.70
C SER A 315 -23.47 -8.03 0.49
N SER A 316 -24.43 -7.87 1.40
CA SER A 316 -25.50 -6.89 1.25
C SER A 316 -25.03 -5.44 1.49
N LYS A 317 -24.12 -5.22 2.44
CA LYS A 317 -23.61 -3.89 2.82
C LYS A 317 -22.39 -3.44 2.01
N SER A 318 -21.60 -4.35 1.45
CA SER A 318 -20.41 -3.98 0.68
C SER A 318 -20.77 -3.17 -0.56
N LEU A 319 -19.83 -2.37 -1.07
CA LEU A 319 -19.91 -1.79 -2.42
C LEU A 319 -19.03 -2.55 -3.43
N ASN A 320 -18.13 -3.43 -2.98
CA ASN A 320 -17.26 -4.22 -3.85
C ASN A 320 -18.05 -5.35 -4.51
N PRO A 321 -18.24 -5.34 -5.84
CA PRO A 321 -19.11 -6.33 -6.47
C PRO A 321 -18.48 -7.72 -6.58
N GLN A 322 -17.15 -7.88 -6.47
CA GLN A 322 -16.57 -9.23 -6.33
C GLN A 322 -16.91 -9.86 -4.98
N LEU A 323 -16.98 -9.05 -3.91
CA LEU A 323 -17.45 -9.51 -2.61
C LEU A 323 -18.96 -9.82 -2.65
N LYS A 324 -19.78 -8.96 -3.29
CA LYS A 324 -21.23 -9.19 -3.50
C LYS A 324 -21.52 -10.46 -4.30
N ALA A 325 -20.72 -10.72 -5.33
CA ALA A 325 -20.83 -11.90 -6.18
C ALA A 325 -20.26 -13.17 -5.51
N PHE A 326 -19.82 -13.09 -4.26
CA PHE A 326 -19.22 -14.19 -3.51
C PHE A 326 -17.98 -14.79 -4.18
N ASN A 327 -17.28 -13.99 -4.99
CA ASN A 327 -16.07 -14.43 -5.66
C ASN A 327 -14.86 -14.33 -4.73
N ILE A 328 -14.83 -13.32 -3.86
CA ILE A 328 -13.80 -13.20 -2.81
C ILE A 328 -14.15 -14.17 -1.67
N PRO A 329 -13.38 -15.26 -1.49
CA PRO A 329 -13.55 -16.13 -0.34
C PRO A 329 -13.02 -15.44 0.92
N MET A 330 -13.59 -15.77 2.06
CA MET A 330 -13.01 -15.53 3.38
C MET A 330 -12.33 -16.84 3.82
N PRO A 331 -11.04 -17.07 3.51
CA PRO A 331 -10.45 -18.41 3.61
C PRO A 331 -10.43 -18.91 5.06
N ILE A 332 -10.57 -20.22 5.26
CA ILE A 332 -10.49 -20.80 6.61
C ILE A 332 -9.10 -20.53 7.19
N VAL A 333 -9.07 -19.88 8.36
CA VAL A 333 -7.85 -19.65 9.13
C VAL A 333 -7.65 -20.82 10.09
N PRO A 334 -6.43 -21.39 10.20
CA PRO A 334 -6.18 -22.51 11.10
C PRO A 334 -6.62 -22.19 12.55
N PRO A 335 -7.34 -23.11 13.22
CA PRO A 335 -7.87 -22.87 14.57
C PRO A 335 -6.77 -22.77 15.64
N ASP A 336 -5.59 -23.27 15.32
CA ASP A 336 -4.38 -23.25 16.12
C ASP A 336 -3.40 -22.13 15.73
N LEU A 337 -3.69 -21.33 14.68
CA LEU A 337 -2.86 -20.18 14.31
C LEU A 337 -2.78 -19.20 15.50
N PRO A 338 -1.60 -19.03 16.12
CA PRO A 338 -1.46 -18.13 17.26
C PRO A 338 -1.39 -16.67 16.77
N PRO A 339 -1.77 -15.70 17.63
CA PRO A 339 -1.38 -14.30 17.42
C PRO A 339 0.12 -14.16 17.13
N LEU A 340 0.48 -13.30 16.17
CA LEU A 340 1.88 -13.20 15.76
C LEU A 340 2.79 -12.76 16.91
N ASP A 341 2.39 -11.81 17.75
CA ASP A 341 3.13 -11.37 18.94
C ASP A 341 3.46 -12.52 19.91
N VAL A 342 2.51 -13.45 20.10
CA VAL A 342 2.72 -14.66 20.90
C VAL A 342 3.75 -15.57 20.23
N LEU A 343 3.64 -15.78 18.91
CA LEU A 343 4.61 -16.57 18.16
C LEU A 343 6.02 -15.96 18.22
N MET A 344 6.12 -14.64 18.10
CA MET A 344 7.38 -13.88 18.20
C MET A 344 8.02 -14.04 19.57
N THR A 345 7.24 -13.87 20.64
CA THR A 345 7.68 -14.03 22.03
C THR A 345 8.17 -15.46 22.30
N ASN A 346 7.44 -16.47 21.80
CA ASN A 346 7.83 -17.87 21.91
C ASN A 346 9.14 -18.21 21.19
N ASN A 347 9.54 -17.39 20.21
CA ASN A 347 10.81 -17.52 19.48
C ASN A 347 11.88 -16.53 19.99
N GLY A 348 11.71 -15.97 21.19
CA GLY A 348 12.70 -15.13 21.86
C GLY A 348 12.80 -13.70 21.33
N ILE A 349 11.82 -13.25 20.54
CA ILE A 349 11.77 -11.84 20.10
C ILE A 349 10.91 -11.05 21.08
N ALA A 350 11.52 -10.07 21.73
CA ALA A 350 10.81 -9.15 22.60
C ALA A 350 9.88 -8.25 21.78
N VAL A 351 8.59 -8.29 22.11
CA VAL A 351 7.55 -7.44 21.51
C VAL A 351 6.96 -6.58 22.62
N ASP A 352 6.87 -5.27 22.40
CA ASP A 352 6.13 -4.39 23.30
C ASP A 352 4.64 -4.79 23.26
N PRO A 353 4.01 -5.15 24.40
CA PRO A 353 2.62 -5.60 24.45
C PRO A 353 1.60 -4.65 23.84
N ASN A 354 1.88 -3.34 23.83
CA ASN A 354 1.00 -2.34 23.25
C ASN A 354 1.32 -2.02 21.79
N SER A 355 2.46 -2.47 21.27
CA SER A 355 2.84 -2.24 19.88
C SER A 355 2.08 -3.12 18.90
N ILE A 356 2.13 -2.73 17.63
CA ILE A 356 1.53 -3.44 16.50
C ILE A 356 2.62 -3.87 15.51
N PRO A 357 2.41 -4.97 14.75
CA PRO A 357 3.42 -5.54 13.84
C PRO A 357 4.02 -4.54 12.87
N PHE A 358 3.17 -3.63 12.39
CA PHE A 358 3.46 -2.65 11.37
C PHE A 358 3.05 -1.27 11.89
N PRO A 359 3.98 -0.53 12.54
CA PRO A 359 3.68 0.77 13.14
C PRO A 359 3.51 1.88 12.08
N PRO A 360 2.77 2.96 12.41
CA PRO A 360 2.57 4.08 11.50
C PRO A 360 3.83 4.97 11.47
N PHE A 361 3.89 5.89 10.51
CA PHE A 361 5.05 6.79 10.35
C PHE A 361 4.83 8.08 11.11
N THR A 362 5.85 8.64 11.73
CA THR A 362 5.81 10.02 12.20
C THR A 362 5.90 10.99 11.02
N LEU A 363 5.42 12.24 11.18
CA LEU A 363 5.64 13.29 10.18
C LEU A 363 7.12 13.45 9.82
N SER A 364 8.00 13.40 10.82
CA SER A 364 9.45 13.50 10.64
C SER A 364 9.99 12.38 9.75
N GLN A 365 9.50 11.15 9.90
CA GLN A 365 9.88 10.01 9.05
C GLN A 365 9.38 10.17 7.61
N VAL A 366 8.14 10.65 7.42
CA VAL A 366 7.61 10.94 6.07
C VAL A 366 8.47 12.00 5.37
N LEU A 367 8.78 13.10 6.07
CA LEU A 367 9.60 14.19 5.54
C LEU A 367 11.02 13.70 5.22
N ARG A 368 11.70 13.06 6.17
CA ARG A 368 13.07 12.55 5.99
C ARG A 368 13.17 11.60 4.81
N ARG A 369 12.20 10.70 4.68
CA ARG A 369 12.19 9.74 3.57
C ARG A 369 11.98 10.43 2.22
N ALA A 370 11.20 11.52 2.17
CA ALA A 370 11.02 12.31 0.95
C ALA A 370 12.34 12.92 0.45
N PHE A 371 13.16 13.46 1.38
CA PHE A 371 14.48 14.01 1.05
C PHE A 371 15.44 12.95 0.54
N ARG A 372 15.41 11.78 1.18
CA ARG A 372 16.31 10.69 0.85
C ARG A 372 16.01 10.11 -0.54
N THR A 373 14.73 10.01 -0.92
CA THR A 373 14.34 9.38 -2.20
C THR A 373 14.44 10.34 -3.38
N LEU A 374 14.13 11.62 -3.22
CA LEU A 374 14.04 12.58 -4.34
C LEU A 374 15.29 13.41 -4.58
N LEU A 375 16.14 13.62 -3.58
CA LEU A 375 17.38 14.40 -3.74
C LEU A 375 18.53 13.83 -2.89
N PRO A 376 18.98 12.58 -3.12
CA PRO A 376 20.01 11.94 -2.34
C PRO A 376 21.38 12.57 -2.60
N ARG A 377 22.09 12.90 -1.52
CA ARG A 377 23.49 13.37 -1.59
C ARG A 377 24.52 12.25 -1.42
N HIS A 378 24.18 11.01 -1.80
CA HIS A 378 25.04 9.85 -1.56
C HIS A 378 26.35 9.89 -2.36
N GLN A 379 26.32 10.47 -3.56
CA GLN A 379 27.48 10.50 -4.47
C GLN A 379 28.39 11.69 -4.16
N ASP A 380 27.81 12.88 -3.98
CA ASP A 380 28.49 14.08 -3.52
C ASP A 380 27.65 14.76 -2.44
N VAL A 381 28.16 14.74 -1.20
CA VAL A 381 27.46 15.29 -0.03
C VAL A 381 27.36 16.83 -0.07
N ASN A 382 28.26 17.48 -0.81
CA ASN A 382 28.39 18.94 -0.88
C ASN A 382 28.07 19.50 -2.28
N ASP A 383 27.35 18.73 -3.12
CA ASP A 383 26.85 19.22 -4.40
C ASP A 383 25.96 20.44 -4.17
N THR A 384 26.41 21.59 -4.66
CA THR A 384 25.76 22.88 -4.42
C THR A 384 24.36 22.97 -5.02
N LYS A 385 24.11 22.27 -6.14
CA LYS A 385 22.81 22.25 -6.81
C LYS A 385 21.82 21.34 -6.12
N ILE A 386 22.28 20.18 -5.64
CA ILE A 386 21.43 19.29 -4.81
C ILE A 386 21.12 19.97 -3.46
N ILE A 387 22.09 20.67 -2.86
CA ILE A 387 21.86 21.49 -1.66
C ILE A 387 20.77 22.53 -1.90
N GLU A 388 20.91 23.33 -2.97
CA GLU A 388 19.95 24.37 -3.32
C GLU A 388 18.55 23.79 -3.54
N ALA A 389 18.44 22.69 -4.27
CA ALA A 389 17.18 21.99 -4.52
C ALA A 389 16.51 21.54 -3.22
N GLN A 390 17.25 20.89 -2.30
CA GLN A 390 16.70 20.43 -1.03
C GLN A 390 16.21 21.58 -0.14
N VAL A 391 16.95 22.69 -0.09
CA VAL A 391 16.60 23.87 0.72
C VAL A 391 15.34 24.55 0.20
N LYS A 392 15.23 24.73 -1.12
CA LYS A 392 14.04 25.30 -1.77
C LYS A 392 12.82 24.42 -1.51
N LEU A 393 12.96 23.12 -1.80
CA LEU A 393 11.90 22.14 -1.65
C LEU A 393 11.35 22.09 -0.23
N PHE A 394 12.21 22.04 0.78
CA PHE A 394 11.78 22.04 2.17
C PHE A 394 11.10 23.36 2.59
N GLY A 395 11.60 24.50 2.12
CA GLY A 395 10.95 25.79 2.35
C GLY A 395 9.53 25.84 1.80
N TYR A 396 9.27 25.18 0.68
CA TYR A 396 7.94 25.13 0.06
C TYR A 396 6.95 24.20 0.80
N LEU A 397 7.42 23.37 1.74
CA LEU A 397 6.57 22.48 2.54
C LEU A 397 6.03 23.10 3.82
N GLU A 398 6.50 24.29 4.24
CA GLU A 398 6.02 24.96 5.46
C GLU A 398 4.47 25.01 5.53
N PRO A 399 3.74 25.45 4.48
CA PRO A 399 2.28 25.54 4.56
C PRO A 399 1.61 24.19 4.77
N LEU A 400 2.20 23.12 4.23
CA LEU A 400 1.70 21.75 4.37
C LEU A 400 1.92 21.23 5.78
N ILE A 401 3.11 21.46 6.35
CA ILE A 401 3.42 21.05 7.73
C ILE A 401 2.50 21.79 8.71
N LEU A 402 2.27 23.09 8.52
CA LEU A 402 1.35 23.85 9.37
C LEU A 402 -0.09 23.34 9.27
N ARG A 403 -0.57 23.07 8.06
CA ARG A 403 -1.90 22.47 7.83
C ARG A 403 -2.00 21.09 8.49
N GLN A 404 -0.95 20.29 8.38
CA GLN A 404 -0.91 18.94 8.93
C GLN A 404 -1.08 18.90 10.45
N LEU A 405 -0.50 19.89 11.11
CA LEU A 405 -0.53 20.04 12.55
C LEU A 405 -1.82 20.73 13.03
N GLY A 406 -2.77 21.04 12.14
CA GLY A 406 -3.97 21.80 12.47
C GLY A 406 -3.68 23.24 12.89
N LEU A 407 -2.55 23.80 12.46
CA LEU A 407 -2.05 25.14 12.84
C LEU A 407 -2.33 26.19 11.75
N ASP A 408 -3.12 25.86 10.73
CA ASP A 408 -3.44 26.79 9.65
C ASP A 408 -4.60 27.74 10.00
N ASN A 409 -4.59 28.93 9.40
CA ASN A 409 -5.53 30.01 9.69
C ASN A 409 -7.02 29.66 9.43
N SER A 410 -7.31 28.59 8.69
CA SER A 410 -8.69 28.13 8.44
C SER A 410 -9.35 27.58 9.72
N SER A 411 -8.55 26.97 10.58
CA SER A 411 -8.92 26.36 11.86
C SER A 411 -9.11 27.38 12.99
N LEU A 412 -8.50 28.56 12.87
CA LEU A 412 -8.47 29.63 13.87
C LEU A 412 -9.79 30.40 14.02
N SER A 413 -10.79 30.15 13.17
CA SER A 413 -12.11 30.81 13.23
C SER A 413 -13.01 30.35 14.39
N ARG A 414 -12.56 29.40 15.23
CA ARG A 414 -13.38 28.76 16.28
C ARG A 414 -12.84 28.83 17.70
N ILE A 415 -11.72 29.50 17.98
CA ILE A 415 -10.98 29.28 19.23
C ILE A 415 -10.85 30.54 20.11
N SER A 416 -10.93 30.36 21.43
CA SER A 416 -10.89 31.41 22.46
C SER A 416 -9.51 32.07 22.57
N GLN A 417 -9.40 33.30 23.10
CA GLN A 417 -8.14 34.07 23.18
C GLN A 417 -6.98 33.36 23.93
N GLU A 418 -7.24 32.40 24.82
CA GLU A 418 -6.18 31.64 25.48
C GLU A 418 -5.53 30.60 24.56
N SER A 419 -6.30 30.02 23.64
CA SER A 419 -5.82 29.05 22.66
C SER A 419 -5.00 29.67 21.51
N SER A 420 -5.23 30.94 21.19
CA SER A 420 -4.52 31.61 20.10
C SER A 420 -3.04 31.80 20.42
N THR A 421 -2.70 32.06 21.69
CA THR A 421 -1.30 32.24 22.11
C THR A 421 -0.48 30.96 22.02
N GLU A 422 -1.08 29.80 22.35
CA GLU A 422 -0.42 28.50 22.22
C GLU A 422 -0.24 28.11 20.75
N ILE A 423 -1.25 28.36 19.92
CA ILE A 423 -1.18 28.12 18.47
C ILE A 423 -0.12 29.01 17.82
N ASP A 424 -0.09 30.31 18.15
CA ASP A 424 0.92 31.24 17.65
C ASP A 424 2.34 30.77 18.01
N GLN A 425 2.54 30.24 19.23
CA GLN A 425 3.81 29.69 19.67
C GLN A 425 4.18 28.40 18.90
N LYS A 426 3.22 27.52 18.58
CA LYS A 426 3.44 26.33 17.75
C LYS A 426 3.79 26.71 16.31
N VAL A 427 3.06 27.64 15.69
CA VAL A 427 3.36 28.18 14.35
C VAL A 427 4.76 28.77 14.30
N LYS A 428 5.13 29.57 15.29
CA LYS A 428 6.48 30.13 15.42
C LYS A 428 7.54 29.03 15.51
N SER A 429 7.28 27.99 16.31
CA SER A 429 8.19 26.86 16.47
C SER A 429 8.39 26.08 15.17
N VAL A 430 7.33 25.87 14.38
CA VAL A 430 7.41 25.26 13.05
C VAL A 430 8.27 26.11 12.13
N ARG A 431 8.07 27.44 12.08
CA ARG A 431 8.89 28.34 11.27
C ARG A 431 10.36 28.35 11.66
N GLU A 432 10.65 28.39 12.97
CA GLU A 432 12.01 28.29 13.49
C GLU A 432 12.66 26.95 13.12
N PHE A 433 11.89 25.86 13.19
CA PHE A 433 12.32 24.54 12.71
C PHE A 433 12.62 24.55 11.21
N ILE A 434 11.77 25.18 10.40
CA ILE A 434 11.98 25.25 8.95
C ILE A 434 13.29 25.98 8.66
N ALA A 435 13.46 27.18 9.23
CA ALA A 435 14.66 27.99 9.06
C ALA A 435 15.92 27.27 9.56
N PHE A 436 15.85 26.57 10.70
CA PHE A 436 16.95 25.77 11.23
C PHE A 436 17.37 24.66 10.28
N THR A 437 16.41 23.92 9.73
CA THR A 437 16.66 22.82 8.80
C THR A 437 17.27 23.34 7.50
N GLN A 438 16.73 24.43 6.93
CA GLN A 438 17.29 25.06 5.73
C GLN A 438 18.74 25.50 5.96
N SER A 439 19.01 26.21 7.06
CA SER A 439 20.36 26.64 7.44
C SER A 439 21.31 25.46 7.61
N THR A 440 20.82 24.36 8.20
CA THR A 440 21.62 23.16 8.42
C THR A 440 21.92 22.45 7.10
N LEU A 441 20.92 22.27 6.22
CA LEU A 441 21.10 21.65 4.90
C LEU A 441 22.07 22.42 3.99
N GLN A 442 22.26 23.73 4.20
CA GLN A 442 23.24 24.56 3.47
C GLN A 442 24.69 24.35 3.90
N GLN A 443 24.93 23.66 5.03
CA GLN A 443 26.29 23.42 5.52
C GLN A 443 27.00 22.37 4.68
N ASN A 444 28.34 22.47 4.67
CA ASN A 444 29.19 21.42 4.12
C ASN A 444 29.42 20.34 5.18
N TYR A 445 29.43 19.10 4.74
CA TYR A 445 29.70 17.93 5.57
C TYR A 445 30.90 17.14 5.05
N SER A 446 31.62 16.49 5.96
CA SER A 446 32.76 15.64 5.62
C SER A 446 32.35 14.33 4.96
N SER A 447 31.11 13.88 5.19
CA SER A 447 30.56 12.64 4.64
C SER A 447 29.04 12.64 4.66
N TYR A 448 28.44 11.77 3.83
CA TYR A 448 26.99 11.52 3.87
C TYR A 448 26.52 11.02 5.24
N ALA A 449 27.32 10.18 5.92
CA ALA A 449 26.98 9.67 7.25
C ALA A 449 26.90 10.78 8.31
N GLU A 450 27.72 11.82 8.19
CA GLU A 450 27.65 13.00 9.07
C GLU A 450 26.37 13.80 8.82
N LEU A 451 26.06 14.10 7.54
CA LEU A 451 24.81 14.74 7.16
C LEU A 451 23.61 13.94 7.68
N ASP A 452 23.63 12.62 7.49
CA ASP A 452 22.54 11.71 7.87
C ASP A 452 22.22 11.80 9.38
N LEU A 453 23.27 11.80 10.22
CA LEU A 453 23.15 11.95 11.67
C LEU A 453 22.66 13.34 12.09
N ILE A 454 23.01 14.39 11.35
CA ILE A 454 22.51 15.74 11.59
C ILE A 454 21.02 15.84 11.22
N VAL A 455 20.62 15.25 10.09
CA VAL A 455 19.22 15.17 9.69
C VAL A 455 18.42 14.36 10.72
N ASP A 456 18.95 13.30 11.31
CA ASP A 456 18.27 12.56 12.40
C ASP A 456 17.99 13.44 13.63
N LYS A 457 18.95 14.31 14.00
CA LYS A 457 18.77 15.28 15.10
C LYS A 457 17.71 16.31 14.77
N ILE A 458 17.67 16.79 13.52
CA ILE A 458 16.61 17.68 13.01
C ILE A 458 15.25 17.01 13.17
N MET A 459 15.10 15.76 12.72
CA MET A 459 13.84 15.00 12.78
C MET A 459 13.39 14.72 14.22
N THR A 460 14.33 14.39 15.11
CA THR A 460 14.03 14.21 16.54
C THR A 460 13.42 15.48 17.14
N LYS A 461 13.96 16.65 16.77
CA LYS A 461 13.45 17.94 17.24
C LYS A 461 12.06 18.26 16.67
N VAL A 462 11.72 17.79 15.46
CA VAL A 462 10.35 17.86 14.92
C VAL A 462 9.40 17.09 15.82
N ASP A 463 9.75 15.85 16.13
CA ASP A 463 8.91 14.98 16.96
C ASP A 463 8.69 15.57 18.36
N GLU A 464 9.71 16.21 18.95
CA GLU A 464 9.59 16.94 20.22
C GLU A 464 8.65 18.15 20.13
N LEU A 465 8.67 18.89 19.01
CA LEU A 465 7.84 20.07 18.80
C LEU A 465 6.36 19.74 18.57
N ILE A 466 6.08 18.61 17.92
CA ILE A 466 4.72 18.13 17.64
C ILE A 466 4.09 17.58 18.93
N GLY A 467 4.87 16.89 19.76
CA GLY A 467 4.37 16.24 20.97
C GLY A 467 3.89 14.80 20.72
N ALA A 468 3.34 14.17 21.76
CA ALA A 468 2.93 12.76 21.77
C ALA A 468 1.46 12.54 21.39
N ASP A 469 0.79 13.54 20.81
CA ASP A 469 -0.62 13.45 20.43
C ASP A 469 -0.84 12.69 19.12
N ASP A 470 -2.10 12.37 18.82
CA ASP A 470 -2.50 11.64 17.62
C ASP A 470 -2.04 12.34 16.34
N ALA A 471 -1.78 13.65 16.36
CA ALA A 471 -1.32 14.45 15.23
C ALA A 471 0.05 14.04 14.68
N LYS A 472 0.77 13.15 15.37
CA LYS A 472 2.12 12.73 14.99
C LYS A 472 2.16 11.72 13.84
N TYR A 473 1.17 10.85 13.71
CA TYR A 473 1.31 9.60 12.94
C TYR A 473 0.49 9.53 11.66
N PHE A 474 1.07 8.97 10.60
CA PHE A 474 0.57 8.98 9.23
C PHE A 474 0.73 7.64 8.54
N VAL A 475 -0.12 7.39 7.54
CA VAL A 475 -0.03 6.22 6.65
C VAL A 475 -0.22 6.69 5.20
N PRO A 476 0.73 7.42 4.59
CA PRO A 476 0.63 7.80 3.18
C PRO A 476 0.67 6.57 2.26
N PRO A 477 0.02 6.56 1.08
CA PRO A 477 0.09 5.42 0.16
C PRO A 477 1.51 4.95 -0.19
N ARG A 478 2.46 5.89 -0.25
CA ARG A 478 3.88 5.60 -0.54
C ARG A 478 4.56 4.74 0.52
N ILE A 479 4.04 4.69 1.75
CA ILE A 479 4.64 3.98 2.88
C ILE A 479 5.03 2.54 2.52
N TYR A 480 4.17 1.86 1.77
CA TYR A 480 4.34 0.47 1.38
C TYR A 480 5.52 0.29 0.42
N VAL A 481 5.67 1.20 -0.54
CA VAL A 481 6.80 1.23 -1.48
C VAL A 481 8.10 1.51 -0.72
N ASP A 482 8.12 2.51 0.14
CA ASP A 482 9.30 2.89 0.92
C ASP A 482 9.83 1.73 1.76
N LEU A 483 8.93 1.03 2.45
CA LEU A 483 9.26 -0.13 3.26
C LEU A 483 9.67 -1.33 2.40
N GLY A 484 8.99 -1.51 1.26
CA GLY A 484 9.30 -2.53 0.28
C GLY A 484 10.67 -2.35 -0.39
N GLN A 485 11.24 -1.15 -0.32
CA GLN A 485 12.54 -0.77 -0.88
C GLN A 485 13.53 -0.33 0.19
N ASN A 486 13.27 -0.67 1.46
CA ASN A 486 14.10 -0.25 2.58
C ASN A 486 15.60 -0.50 2.30
N ASP A 487 16.35 0.59 2.22
CA ASP A 487 17.77 0.62 1.87
C ASP A 487 18.67 0.47 3.10
N GLY A 488 18.08 0.15 4.26
CA GLY A 488 18.79 -0.18 5.49
C GLY A 488 19.23 1.03 6.30
N ASP A 489 18.64 2.20 6.05
CA ASP A 489 18.97 3.46 6.74
C ASP A 489 18.53 3.52 8.21
N GLY A 490 17.69 2.57 8.65
CA GLY A 490 17.23 2.45 10.03
C GLY A 490 16.19 3.49 10.45
N ASN A 491 15.80 4.40 9.56
CA ASN A 491 14.90 5.52 9.85
C ASN A 491 13.42 5.22 9.57
N LEU A 492 13.12 4.19 8.77
CA LEU A 492 11.76 3.68 8.65
C LEU A 492 11.32 3.04 9.99
N PRO A 493 10.03 3.11 10.37
CA PRO A 493 9.53 2.43 11.56
C PRO A 493 9.93 0.97 11.60
N GLN A 494 10.57 0.58 12.70
CA GLN A 494 11.02 -0.79 12.91
C GLN A 494 9.84 -1.62 13.43
N GLY A 495 8.99 -2.08 12.51
CA GLY A 495 8.01 -3.12 12.81
C GLY A 495 8.70 -4.41 13.25
N TRP A 496 8.05 -5.16 14.13
CA TRP A 496 8.59 -6.43 14.63
C TRP A 496 8.02 -7.66 13.90
N GLY A 497 6.84 -7.56 13.26
CA GLY A 497 6.12 -8.74 12.79
C GLY A 497 6.51 -9.23 11.39
N PHE A 498 6.53 -8.34 10.40
CA PHE A 498 6.87 -8.65 9.02
C PHE A 498 7.53 -7.44 8.37
N LYS A 499 8.20 -7.68 7.26
CA LYS A 499 8.69 -6.63 6.35
C LYS A 499 7.86 -6.63 5.08
N LEU A 500 7.96 -5.56 4.32
CA LEU A 500 7.48 -5.53 2.94
C LEU A 500 8.66 -5.69 2.00
N ASN A 501 8.42 -6.27 0.84
CA ASN A 501 9.40 -6.35 -0.24
C ASN A 501 8.70 -6.06 -1.57
N THR A 502 9.29 -5.17 -2.37
CA THR A 502 8.77 -4.82 -3.70
C THR A 502 8.96 -5.99 -4.66
N VAL A 503 7.87 -6.46 -5.27
CA VAL A 503 7.93 -7.54 -6.27
C VAL A 503 8.03 -7.04 -7.71
N GLY A 504 7.41 -5.92 -8.03
CA GLY A 504 7.34 -5.40 -9.40
C GLY A 504 6.26 -4.34 -9.57
N ALA A 505 6.17 -3.79 -10.77
CA ALA A 505 5.10 -2.87 -11.18
C ALA A 505 4.02 -3.61 -11.98
N LEU A 506 2.77 -3.50 -11.54
CA LEU A 506 1.58 -3.96 -12.26
C LEU A 506 1.29 -3.00 -13.42
N ILE A 507 1.21 -3.55 -14.62
CA ILE A 507 0.80 -2.84 -15.84
C ILE A 507 -0.15 -3.71 -16.66
N TYR A 508 -0.87 -3.07 -17.60
CA TYR A 508 -1.78 -3.79 -18.49
C TYR A 508 -1.08 -4.94 -19.24
N ARG A 509 -1.61 -6.15 -19.07
CA ARG A 509 -1.05 -7.37 -19.66
C ARG A 509 -0.95 -7.30 -21.19
N GLY A 510 -1.83 -6.55 -21.86
CA GLY A 510 -1.81 -6.47 -23.33
C GLY A 510 -0.63 -5.68 -23.90
N ALA A 511 0.03 -4.84 -23.09
CA ALA A 511 1.26 -4.15 -23.47
C ALA A 511 2.51 -5.03 -23.31
N LEU A 512 2.38 -6.24 -22.76
CA LEU A 512 3.51 -7.13 -22.50
C LEU A 512 3.62 -8.23 -23.54
N ARG A 513 4.86 -8.59 -23.88
CA ARG A 513 5.17 -9.70 -24.77
C ARG A 513 4.60 -10.99 -24.19
N ASP A 514 4.27 -11.95 -25.04
CA ASP A 514 4.02 -13.31 -24.57
C ASP A 514 5.36 -14.03 -24.36
N ILE A 515 5.84 -14.03 -23.11
CA ILE A 515 6.92 -14.92 -22.69
C ILE A 515 6.26 -16.21 -22.27
N SER A 516 5.86 -17.03 -23.25
CA SER A 516 5.38 -18.37 -22.97
C SER A 516 6.54 -19.16 -22.35
N VAL A 517 6.64 -19.12 -21.02
CA VAL A 517 7.28 -20.20 -20.27
C VAL A 517 6.50 -21.43 -20.68
N ASN A 518 7.17 -22.44 -21.23
CA ASN A 518 6.59 -23.73 -21.62
C ASN A 518 5.92 -24.38 -20.40
N ILE A 519 4.72 -23.95 -20.07
CA ILE A 519 3.83 -24.61 -19.14
C ILE A 519 2.96 -25.50 -20.03
N PRO A 520 3.10 -26.84 -19.94
CA PRO A 520 2.29 -27.73 -20.76
C PRO A 520 0.81 -27.41 -20.50
N PRO A 521 -0.04 -27.40 -21.54
CA PRO A 521 -1.46 -27.16 -21.35
C PRO A 521 -2.01 -28.18 -20.35
N LEU A 522 -2.68 -27.68 -19.31
CA LEU A 522 -3.57 -28.48 -18.46
C LEU A 522 -4.69 -29.01 -19.36
N THR A 523 -4.42 -30.13 -20.02
CA THR A 523 -5.44 -30.90 -20.70
C THR A 523 -6.36 -31.45 -19.61
N PRO A 524 -7.67 -31.17 -19.66
CA PRO A 524 -8.59 -31.81 -18.75
C PRO A 524 -8.49 -33.32 -18.99
N LYS A 525 -8.15 -34.07 -17.94
CA LYS A 525 -8.26 -35.53 -17.95
C LYS A 525 -9.74 -35.85 -18.14
N VAL A 526 -10.14 -36.08 -19.39
CA VAL A 526 -11.36 -36.81 -19.71
C VAL A 526 -11.17 -38.21 -19.12
N SER A 527 -11.93 -38.51 -18.07
CA SER A 527 -12.02 -39.85 -17.51
C SER A 527 -12.43 -40.83 -18.61
N PRO A 528 -11.69 -41.94 -18.82
CA PRO A 528 -12.07 -42.91 -19.83
C PRO A 528 -13.40 -43.56 -19.42
N GLU A 529 -14.38 -43.47 -20.33
CA GLU A 529 -15.64 -44.19 -20.26
C GLU A 529 -15.39 -45.70 -20.10
N ASN A 530 -16.15 -46.29 -19.18
CA ASN A 530 -16.30 -47.73 -19.02
C ASN A 530 -16.78 -48.37 -20.32
N SER A 531 -15.86 -48.99 -21.06
CA SER A 531 -16.17 -49.95 -22.13
C SER A 531 -15.78 -51.36 -21.69
N SER A 532 -16.55 -51.95 -20.76
CA SER A 532 -16.50 -53.39 -20.55
C SER A 532 -17.36 -54.08 -21.61
N GLN A 533 -16.70 -54.69 -22.59
CA GLN A 533 -17.30 -55.66 -23.51
C GLN A 533 -17.96 -56.81 -22.74
N GLY A 534 -19.25 -57.02 -22.97
CA GLY A 534 -19.96 -58.26 -22.69
C GLY A 534 -20.51 -58.85 -23.98
N ARG A 535 -19.70 -59.64 -24.70
CA ARG A 535 -20.17 -60.55 -25.75
C ARG A 535 -19.96 -61.98 -25.30
N LYS A 536 -21.05 -62.72 -25.06
CA LYS A 536 -21.14 -64.15 -25.40
C LYS A 536 -22.59 -64.51 -25.76
N SER A 537 -22.72 -65.11 -26.93
CA SER A 537 -23.90 -65.65 -27.58
C SER A 537 -24.34 -67.00 -26.98
N GLN A 538 -25.63 -67.33 -27.11
CA GLN A 538 -26.19 -68.65 -27.49
C GLN A 538 -27.70 -68.42 -27.75
N LEU A 539 -28.17 -68.50 -28.99
CA LEU A 539 -28.69 -69.68 -29.70
C LEU A 539 -29.92 -70.35 -29.04
N ARG A 540 -31.02 -70.28 -29.82
CA ARG A 540 -32.39 -70.83 -29.69
C ARG A 540 -33.37 -70.06 -28.82
#